data_AF-A0A6P1A4U9-F1
#
_entry.id   AF-A0A6P1A4U9-F1
#
_cell.length_a   1.000
_cell.length_b   1.000
_cell.length_c   1.000
_cell.angle_alpha   90.00
_cell.angle_beta   90.00
_cell.angle_gamma   90.00
#
_symmetry.space_group_name_H-M   'P 1'
#
loop_
_entity.id
_entity.type
_entity.pdbx_description
1 polymer ?
#
loop_
_entity_poly.entity_id
_entity_poly.type
_entity_poly.pdbx_seq_one_letter_code
_entity_poly.pdbx_strand_id
1 'polypeptide(L)' 'EHKKHNLHGVQFHPESIASQHGHDLLRNFIGSVTKT' A
#
# COMPACT_ATOMS: atom_id res chain seq x y z
N GLU A 1 1.53 10.31 -2.75
CA GLU A 1 2.94 10.00 -2.40
C GLU A 1 3.57 11.24 -1.78
N HIS A 2 4.40 11.05 -0.75
CA HIS A 2 5.17 12.16 -0.18
C HIS A 2 6.39 12.48 -1.05
N LYS A 3 6.66 13.76 -1.31
CA LYS A 3 7.65 14.20 -2.31
C LYS A 3 9.11 13.87 -1.99
N LYS A 4 9.44 13.72 -0.70
CA LYS A 4 10.83 13.57 -0.22
C LYS A 4 11.11 12.23 0.45
N HIS A 5 10.06 11.51 0.83
CA HIS A 5 10.16 10.31 1.65
C HIS A 5 9.30 9.24 1.01
N ASN A 6 9.73 7.98 1.12
CA ASN A 6 8.97 6.82 0.66
C ASN A 6 7.79 6.55 1.61
N LEU A 7 6.89 7.52 1.69
CA LEU A 7 5.72 7.55 2.54
C LEU A 7 4.46 7.63 1.67
N HIS A 8 3.59 6.65 1.85
CA HIS A 8 2.35 6.49 1.11
C HIS A 8 1.21 6.39 2.12
N GLY A 9 0.06 6.99 1.81
CA GLY A 9 -1.15 6.92 2.63
C GLY A 9 -2.37 6.74 1.75
N VAL A 10 -3.35 6.00 2.25
CA VAL A 10 -4.66 5.78 1.62
C VAL A 10 -5.75 6.11 2.63
N GLN A 11 -6.88 6.63 2.15
CA GLN A 11 -7.98 7.07 3.02
C GLN A 11 -8.99 5.96 3.33
N PHE A 12 -8.96 4.87 2.56
CA PHE A 12 -9.80 3.69 2.77
C PHE A 12 -9.04 2.60 3.52
N HIS A 13 -9.75 1.51 3.82
CA HIS A 13 -9.23 0.33 4.51
C HIS A 13 -8.79 -0.73 3.49
N PRO A 14 -7.53 -0.72 3.00
CA PRO A 14 -7.07 -1.71 2.02
C PRO A 14 -7.06 -3.15 2.56
N GLU A 15 -7.19 -3.33 3.88
CA GLU A 15 -7.36 -4.63 4.53
C GLU A 15 -8.79 -5.18 4.44
N SER A 16 -9.77 -4.35 4.10
CA SER A 16 -11.18 -4.76 4.04
C SER A 16 -11.47 -5.66 2.83
N ILE A 17 -12.26 -6.71 3.04
CA ILE A 17 -12.76 -7.58 1.96
C ILE A 17 -13.62 -6.84 0.93
N ALA A 18 -14.25 -5.74 1.36
CA ALA A 18 -15.07 -4.89 0.48
C ALA A 18 -14.21 -3.96 -0.40
N SER A 19 -12.92 -3.80 -0.10
CA SER A 19 -12.01 -2.96 -0.88
C SER A 19 -11.45 -3.74 -2.06
N GLN A 20 -11.97 -3.45 -3.25
CA GLN A 20 -11.48 -4.02 -4.50
C GLN A 20 -9.98 -3.73 -4.66
N HIS A 21 -9.17 -4.78 -4.86
CA HIS A 21 -7.70 -4.71 -4.96
C HIS A 21 -6.95 -4.21 -3.70
N GLY A 22 -7.60 -4.15 -2.53
CA GLY A 22 -6.94 -3.71 -1.29
C GLY A 22 -5.71 -4.57 -0.92
N HIS A 23 -5.84 -5.89 -1.03
CA HIS A 23 -4.73 -6.81 -0.78
C HIS A 23 -3.58 -6.69 -1.80
N ASP A 24 -3.87 -6.35 -3.06
CA ASP A 24 -2.84 -6.13 -4.09
C ASP A 24 -2.02 -4.87 -3.77
N LEU A 25 -2.69 -3.81 -3.30
CA LEU A 25 -2.04 -2.59 -2.84
C LEU A 25 -1.09 -2.88 -1.67
N LEU A 26 -1.54 -3.64 -0.66
CA LEU A 26 -0.71 -4.04 0.47
C LEU A 26 0.49 -4.89 0.03
N ARG A 27 0.28 -5.86 -0.88
CA ARG A 27 1.36 -6.69 -1.44
C ARG A 27 2.42 -5.84 -2.15
N ASN A 28 1.99 -4.88 -2.96
CA ASN A 28 2.89 -3.99 -3.68
C ASN A 28 3.69 -3.11 -2.71
N PHE A 29 3.03 -2.57 -1.69
CA PHE A 29 3.68 -1.76 -0.67
C PHE A 29 4.75 -2.56 0.09
N ILE A 30 4.40 -3.73 0.64
CA ILE A 30 5.36 -4.59 1.36
C ILE A 30 6.49 -5.03 0.42
N GLY A 31 6.16 -5.48 -0.79
CA GLY A 31 7.15 -5.91 -1.78
C GLY A 31 8.12 -4.80 -2.19
N SER A 32 7.70 -3.54 -2.15
CA SER A 32 8.58 -2.39 -2.41
C SER A 32 9.58 -2.14 -1.27
N VAL A 33 9.25 -2.53 -0.04
CA VAL A 33 10.10 -2.37 1.15
C VAL A 33 11.05 -3.57 1.34
N THR A 34 10.66 -4.77 0.91
CA THR A 34 11.42 -6.01 1.14
C THR A 34 12.37 -6.41 0.01
N LYS A 35 12.42 -5.69 -1.11
CA LYS A 35 13.40 -5.95 -2.17
C LYS A 35 14.81 -5.64 -1.65
N THR A 36 15.53 -6.69 -1.30
CA THR A 36 16.99 -6.70 -1.08
C THR A 36 17.69 -6.98 -2.41
#